data_AF-A0A358HM99-F1
#
_entry.id   AF-A0A358HM99-F1
#
_cell.length_a   1.000
_cell.length_b   1.000
_cell.length_c   1.000
_cell.angle_alpha   90.00
_cell.angle_beta   90.00
_cell.angle_gamma   90.00
#
_symmetry.space_group_name_H-M   'P 1'
#
loop_
_entity.id
_entity.type
_entity.pdbx_description
1 polymer ?
#
loop_
_entity_poly.entity_id
_entity_poly.type
_entity_poly.pdbx_seq_one_letter_code
_entity_poly.pdbx_strand_id
1 'polypeptide(L)' 'MDEINQIEIEKRLMSLREEHRDLDIAIEQMVVAPHHDQLRLGRMKKRKLALKDEIRYVESQLVPDIIA' A
#
# COMPACT_ATOMS: atom_id res chain seq x y z
N MET A 1 3.95 17.60 -17.97
CA MET A 1 4.17 16.27 -17.37
C MET A 1 3.98 15.29 -18.52
N ASP A 2 4.98 14.47 -18.86
CA ASP A 2 4.85 13.54 -19.99
C ASP A 2 3.80 12.47 -19.66
N GLU A 3 2.89 12.17 -20.58
CA GLU A 3 1.79 11.17 -20.42
C GLU A 3 2.33 9.79 -19.97
N ILE A 4 3.55 9.46 -20.40
CA ILE A 4 4.30 8.26 -19.99
C ILE A 4 4.56 8.23 -18.48
N ASN A 5 4.93 9.38 -17.88
CA ASN A 5 5.23 9.48 -16.46
C ASN A 5 3.95 9.28 -15.62
N GLN A 6 2.81 9.83 -16.06
CA GLN A 6 1.54 9.59 -15.40
C GLN A 6 1.14 8.10 -15.41
N ILE A 7 1.27 7.44 -16.56
CA ILE A 7 1.00 5.99 -16.69
C ILE A 7 1.93 5.17 -15.77
N GLU A 8 3.19 5.55 -15.64
CA GLU A 8 4.13 4.88 -14.73
C GLU A 8 3.74 5.07 -13.25
N ILE A 9 3.33 6.28 -12.87
CA ILE A 9 2.87 6.59 -11.51
C ILE A 9 1.57 5.81 -11.19
N GLU A 10 0.62 5.73 -12.12
CA GLU A 10 -0.61 4.95 -11.96
C GLU A 10 -0.34 3.45 -11.84
N LYS A 11 0.56 2.89 -12.66
CA LYS A 11 0.99 1.48 -12.54
C LYS A 11 1.62 1.20 -11.18
N ARG A 12 2.50 2.09 -10.73
CA ARG A 12 3.12 1.97 -9.40
C ARG A 12 2.08 2.04 -8.30
N LEU A 13 1.12 2.96 -8.38
CA LEU A 13 0.04 3.09 -7.41
C LEU A 13 -0.82 1.83 -7.35
N MET A 14 -1.15 1.23 -8.50
CA MET A 14 -1.90 -0.01 -8.57
C MET A 14 -1.14 -1.16 -7.88
N SER A 15 0.15 -1.30 -8.17
CA SER A 15 1.02 -2.32 -7.55
C SER A 15 1.10 -2.14 -6.03
N LEU A 16 1.29 -0.91 -5.54
CA LEU A 16 1.32 -0.62 -4.10
C LEU A 16 -0.01 -0.94 -3.41
N ARG A 17 -1.14 -0.63 -4.07
CA ARG A 17 -2.49 -0.93 -3.54
C ARG A 17 -2.75 -2.44 -3.47
N GLU A 18 -2.30 -3.19 -4.47
CA GLU A 18 -2.36 -4.65 -4.48
C GLU A 18 -1.56 -5.24 -3.32
N GLU A 19 -0.28 -4.85 -3.18
CA GLU A 19 0.57 -5.32 -2.08
C GLU A 19 -0.02 -4.97 -0.71
N HIS A 20 -0.57 -3.75 -0.55
CA HIS A 20 -1.22 -3.33 0.68
C HIS A 20 -2.45 -4.20 1.01
N ARG A 21 -3.25 -4.56 -0.01
CA ARG A 21 -4.43 -5.43 0.17
C ARG A 21 -4.03 -6.85 0.54
N ASP A 22 -3.04 -7.41 -0.12
CA ASP A 22 -2.53 -8.75 0.18
C ASP A 22 -1.98 -8.84 1.61
N LEU A 23 -1.26 -7.79 2.03
CA LEU A 23 -0.75 -7.70 3.38
C LEU A 23 -1.87 -7.58 4.42
N ASP A 24 -2.98 -6.92 4.08
CA ASP A 24 -4.15 -6.83 4.95
C ASP A 24 -4.80 -8.20 5.15
N ILE A 25 -5.05 -8.91 4.05
CA ILE A 25 -5.60 -10.27 4.09
C ILE A 25 -4.68 -11.18 4.91
N ALA A 26 -3.37 -11.10 4.71
CA ALA A 26 -2.41 -11.90 5.46
C ALA A 26 -2.39 -11.55 6.97
N ILE A 27 -2.61 -10.28 7.33
CA ILE A 27 -2.78 -9.85 8.72
C ILE A 27 -4.06 -10.44 9.31
N GLU A 28 -5.19 -10.35 8.62
CA GLU A 28 -6.48 -10.89 9.08
C GLU A 28 -6.38 -12.40 9.35
N GLN A 29 -5.82 -13.14 8.39
CA GLN A 29 -5.59 -14.59 8.53
C GLN A 29 -4.68 -14.93 9.71
N MET A 30 -3.64 -14.12 9.95
CA MET A 30 -2.73 -14.37 11.07
C MET A 30 -3.37 -14.03 12.42
N VAL A 31 -4.24 -13.03 12.50
CA VAL A 31 -4.94 -12.67 13.76
C VAL A 31 -5.91 -13.78 14.19
N VAL A 32 -6.59 -14.43 13.25
CA VAL A 32 -7.52 -15.54 13.55
C VAL A 32 -6.81 -16.86 13.84
N ALA A 33 -5.51 -16.98 13.52
CA ALA A 33 -4.75 -18.18 13.77
C ALA A 33 -4.46 -18.38 15.28
N PRO A 34 -4.69 -19.58 15.85
CA PRO A 34 -4.29 -19.89 17.21
C PRO A 34 -2.76 -19.83 17.36
N HIS A 35 -2.28 -19.22 18.45
CA HIS A 35 -0.84 -19.04 18.74
C HIS A 35 -0.06 -18.19 17.72
N HIS A 36 -0.70 -17.17 17.13
CA HIS A 36 -0.02 -16.30 16.17
C HIS A 36 1.18 -15.54 16.77
N ASP A 37 2.24 -15.42 15.97
CA ASP A 37 3.46 -14.68 16.34
C ASP A 37 3.18 -13.17 16.36
N GLN A 38 3.12 -12.59 17.56
CA GLN A 38 2.90 -11.16 17.77
C GLN A 38 4.01 -10.28 17.17
N LEU A 39 5.27 -10.74 17.15
CA LEU A 39 6.37 -10.00 16.53
C LEU A 39 6.20 -9.97 15.02
N ARG A 40 5.80 -11.09 14.41
CA ARG A 40 5.48 -11.16 12.99
C ARG A 40 4.29 -10.25 12.65
N LEU A 41 3.25 -10.25 13.48
CA LEU A 41 2.10 -9.34 13.34
C LEU A 41 2.52 -7.87 13.39
N GLY A 42 3.37 -7.51 14.34
CA GLY A 42 3.93 -6.15 14.45
C GLY A 42 4.71 -5.74 13.20
N ARG A 43 5.58 -6.61 12.67
CA ARG A 43 6.33 -6.36 11.43
C ARG A 43 5.41 -6.16 10.22
N MET A 44 4.38 -7.00 10.09
CA MET A 44 3.40 -6.89 8.98
C MET A 44 2.59 -5.59 9.08
N LYS A 45 2.10 -5.23 10.27
CA LYS A 45 1.41 -3.95 10.49
C LYS A 45 2.30 -2.74 10.18
N LYS A 46 3.57 -2.78 10.57
CA LYS A 46 4.54 -1.71 10.25
C LYS A 46 4.75 -1.58 8.74
N ARG A 47 4.88 -2.69 8.02
CA ARG A 47 4.98 -2.69 6.55
C ARG A 47 3.70 -2.16 5.90
N LYS A 48 2.52 -2.54 6.41
CA LYS A 48 1.22 -2.03 5.94
C LYS A 48 1.13 -0.51 6.08
N LEU A 49 1.58 0.03 7.22
CA LEU A 49 1.63 1.48 7.44
C LEU A 49 2.56 2.17 6.44
N ALA A 50 3.76 1.65 6.22
CA ALA A 50 4.70 2.20 5.25
C ALA A 50 4.12 2.20 3.81
N LEU A 51 3.48 1.10 3.39
CA LEU A 51 2.80 1.03 2.09
C LEU A 51 1.68 2.06 1.98
N LYS A 52 0.89 2.26 3.04
CA LYS A 52 -0.16 3.28 3.07
C LYS A 52 0.39 4.69 2.92
N ASP A 53 1.50 4.98 3.57
CA ASP A 53 2.16 6.30 3.48
C ASP A 53 2.77 6.51 2.08
N GLU A 54 3.34 5.46 1.48
CA GLU A 54 3.85 5.50 0.11
C GLU A 54 2.72 5.68 -0.92
N ILE A 55 1.60 4.97 -0.76
CA ILE A 55 0.40 5.15 -1.59
C ILE A 55 -0.05 6.61 -1.55
N ARG A 56 -0.15 7.22 -0.37
CA ARG A 56 -0.54 8.63 -0.22
C ARG A 56 0.45 9.58 -0.89
N TYR A 57 1.75 9.29 -0.78
CA TYR A 57 2.78 10.08 -1.44
C TYR A 57 2.65 10.01 -2.96
N VAL A 58 2.50 8.81 -3.53
CA VAL A 58 2.31 8.59 -4.97
C VAL A 58 0.99 9.19 -5.46
N GLU A 59 -0.10 9.04 -4.70
CA GLU A 59 -1.38 9.71 -4.97
C GLU A 59 -1.22 11.22 -5.00
N SER A 60 -0.47 11.80 -4.07
CA SER A 60 -0.23 13.26 -4.03
C SER A 60 0.56 13.79 -5.23
N GLN A 61 1.22 12.92 -6.00
CA GLN A 61 1.86 13.28 -7.27
C GLN A 61 0.88 13.27 -8.45
N LEU A 62 -0.23 12.53 -8.35
CA LEU A 62 -1.33 12.51 -9.34
C LEU A 62 -2.41 13.56 -9.03
N VAL A 63 -2.69 13.81 -7.75
CA VAL A 63 -3.68 14.80 -7.28
C VAL A 63 -3.45 16.25 -7.75
N PRO A 64 -2.25 16.75 -8.11
CA PRO A 64 -2.11 18.11 -8.64
C PRO A 64 -2.96 18.36 -9.90
N ASP A 65 -3.28 17.31 -10.67
CA ASP A 65 -4.07 17.39 -11.91
C ASP A 65 -5.57 17.03 -11.73
N ILE A 66 -6.00 16.50 -10.58
CA ILE A 66 -7.37 15.95 -10.41
C ILE A 66 -8.32 16.98 -9.75
N ILE A 67 -7.79 18.07 -9.19
CA ILE A 67 -8.56 19.16 -8.52
C ILE A 67 -8.23 20.53 -9.15
N ALA A 68 -7.92 20.58 -10.45
CA ALA A 68 -7.72 21.82 -11.23
C ALA A 68 -8.86 22.03 -12.24
#